data_AF-A0A2V8UA79-F1
#
_entry.id   AF-A0A2V8UA79-F1
#
_cell.length_a   1.000
_cell.length_b   1.000
_cell.length_c   1.000
_cell.angle_alpha   90.00
_cell.angle_beta   90.00
_cell.angle_gamma   90.00
#
_symmetry.space_group_name_H-M   'P 1'
#
loop_
_entity.id
_entity.type
_entity.pdbx_description
1 polymer ?
#
loop_
_entity_poly.entity_id
_entity_poly.type
_entity_poly.pdbx_seq_one_letter_code
_entity_poly.pdbx_strand_id
1 'polypeptide(L)'
;MLASVSALRNAHAAAVLSGLVSARMPERPNECSELLLALSENPSLCFPEAAEAAVAGLDFIGTHHKGTETLDWEPEEPQRPLDPQFLENLLLALQRFKGGTLCGTAAEKIASRPEIYSPVTLVVPAIERLCAGRGQQTAAVDSSVRHLWTSAAEFLLRCSEIPPKPPLDWRLNIELSCSCPDCGELQTFARDSAERVHRFRVRKERRRHLHNMIDRHRLDMTHVTERAGSPQTLVCKKDRRTFNRRMKRYQDEIAAMLRLVRLAPKAGGAALSERMEVAGKRAADLKQRAAPATE
;
A
#
# COMPACT_ATOMS: atom_id res chain seq x y z
N MET A 1 8.75 0.85 35.16
CA MET A 1 7.50 0.23 34.66
C MET A 1 7.54 -1.31 34.64
N LEU A 2 8.69 -1.99 34.69
CA LEU A 2 8.77 -3.47 34.62
C LEU A 2 8.66 -4.19 35.98
N ALA A 3 8.78 -3.50 37.13
CA ALA A 3 8.75 -4.13 38.45
C ALA A 3 7.34 -4.41 38.99
N SER A 4 6.32 -3.66 38.54
CA SER A 4 4.96 -3.71 39.07
C SER A 4 4.12 -4.90 38.58
N VAL A 5 4.61 -5.65 37.60
CA VAL A 5 3.87 -6.76 36.95
C VAL A 5 3.97 -8.07 37.74
N SER A 6 4.97 -8.21 38.62
CA SER A 6 5.23 -9.45 39.37
C SER A 6 4.24 -9.75 40.50
N ALA A 7 3.40 -8.77 40.89
CA ALA A 7 2.45 -8.90 41.99
C ALA A 7 0.97 -9.01 41.55
N LEU A 8 0.67 -8.82 40.26
CA LEU A 8 -0.67 -9.01 39.72
C LEU A 8 -0.85 -10.51 39.47
N ARG A 9 -1.83 -11.13 40.14
CA ARG A 9 -2.26 -12.51 39.85
C ARG A 9 -2.31 -12.69 38.33
N ASN A 10 -1.60 -13.67 37.78
CA ASN A 10 -1.37 -13.85 36.32
C ASN A 10 -2.58 -13.56 35.42
N ALA A 11 -3.81 -13.86 35.88
CA ALA A 11 -5.05 -13.54 35.19
C ALA A 11 -5.30 -12.03 35.00
N HIS A 12 -5.02 -11.19 35.99
CA HIS A 12 -5.16 -9.75 35.87
C HIS A 12 -4.10 -9.15 34.95
N ALA A 13 -2.86 -9.64 35.02
CA ALA A 13 -1.81 -9.22 34.08
C ALA A 13 -2.16 -9.57 32.63
N ALA A 14 -2.67 -10.79 32.39
CA ALA A 14 -3.15 -11.23 31.08
C ALA A 14 -4.28 -10.33 30.57
N ALA A 15 -5.28 -10.01 31.41
CA ALA A 15 -6.41 -9.16 31.04
C ALA A 15 -5.99 -7.71 30.72
N VAL A 16 -5.07 -7.14 31.50
CA VAL A 16 -4.54 -5.79 31.23
C VAL A 16 -3.78 -5.75 29.91
N LEU A 17 -2.92 -6.75 29.65
CA LEU A 17 -2.13 -6.82 28.42
C LEU A 17 -3.00 -7.07 27.18
N SER A 18 -3.95 -8.01 27.24
CA SER A 18 -4.86 -8.27 26.12
C SER A 18 -5.77 -7.07 25.85
N GLY A 19 -6.28 -6.41 26.89
CA GLY A 19 -7.07 -5.18 26.77
C GLY A 19 -6.27 -4.03 26.13
N LEU A 20 -5.02 -3.84 26.55
CA LEU A 20 -4.12 -2.83 25.96
C LEU A 20 -3.85 -3.11 24.48
N VAL A 21 -3.49 -4.35 24.14
CA VAL A 21 -3.21 -4.75 22.76
C VAL A 21 -4.46 -4.59 21.91
N SER A 22 -5.63 -5.06 22.36
CA SER A 22 -6.88 -4.91 21.62
C SER A 22 -7.25 -3.45 21.36
N ALA A 23 -7.08 -2.57 22.36
CA ALA A 23 -7.40 -1.14 22.23
C ALA A 23 -6.41 -0.40 21.30
N ARG A 24 -5.13 -0.78 21.31
CA ARG A 24 -4.09 -0.04 20.58
C ARG A 24 -3.72 -0.61 19.22
N MET A 25 -3.99 -1.89 18.95
CA MET A 25 -3.66 -2.51 17.66
C MET A 25 -4.18 -1.75 16.42
N PRO A 26 -5.40 -1.17 16.40
CA PRO A 26 -5.90 -0.45 15.23
C PRO A 26 -5.12 0.84 14.89
N GLU A 27 -4.62 1.53 15.92
CA GLU A 27 -3.98 2.86 15.82
C GLU A 27 -2.45 2.80 15.87
N ARG A 28 -1.92 1.87 16.66
CA ARG A 28 -0.49 1.70 16.97
C ARG A 28 -0.02 0.24 16.83
N PRO A 29 -0.18 -0.35 15.63
CA PRO A 29 0.17 -1.74 15.38
C PRO A 29 1.67 -2.01 15.55
N ASN A 30 2.54 -1.09 15.11
CA ASN A 30 3.99 -1.23 15.23
C ASN A 30 4.39 -1.41 16.70
N GLU A 31 3.93 -0.51 17.57
CA GLU A 31 4.19 -0.53 19.00
C GLU A 31 3.61 -1.78 19.68
N CYS A 32 2.42 -2.24 19.27
CA CYS A 32 1.85 -3.49 19.77
C CYS A 32 2.71 -4.71 19.40
N SER A 33 3.25 -4.77 18.19
CA SER A 33 4.12 -5.88 17.77
C SER A 33 5.46 -5.89 18.53
N GLU A 34 6.03 -4.71 18.80
CA GLU A 34 7.25 -4.56 19.60
C GLU A 34 7.01 -5.01 21.05
N LEU A 35 5.90 -4.59 21.64
CA LEU A 35 5.49 -5.03 22.97
C LEU A 35 5.36 -6.57 23.02
N LEU A 36 4.65 -7.17 22.07
CA LEU A 36 4.48 -8.63 22.02
C LEU A 36 5.83 -9.36 21.89
N LEU A 37 6.74 -8.83 21.06
CA LEU A 37 8.08 -9.41 20.92
C LEU A 37 8.87 -9.32 22.23
N ALA A 38 8.84 -8.18 22.93
CA ALA A 38 9.49 -8.01 24.22
C ALA A 38 8.89 -8.92 25.30
N LEU A 39 7.56 -9.09 25.33
CA LEU A 39 6.90 -10.03 26.24
C LEU A 39 7.30 -11.48 25.93
N SER A 40 7.49 -11.81 24.65
CA SER A 40 7.87 -13.15 24.21
C SER A 40 9.24 -13.62 24.72
N GLU A 41 10.11 -12.69 25.14
CA GLU A 41 11.42 -13.01 25.71
C GLU A 41 11.32 -13.68 27.09
N ASN A 42 10.20 -13.44 27.80
CA ASN A 42 9.96 -13.97 29.14
C ASN A 42 8.78 -14.95 29.12
N PRO A 43 9.00 -16.28 29.25
CA PRO A 43 7.93 -17.27 29.18
C PRO A 43 6.78 -17.07 30.18
N SER A 44 7.05 -16.44 31.33
CA SER A 44 6.04 -16.10 32.35
C SER A 44 5.09 -14.97 31.93
N LEU A 45 5.43 -14.21 30.89
CA LEU A 45 4.64 -13.10 30.34
C LEU A 45 3.97 -13.45 29.00
N CYS A 46 4.16 -14.67 28.49
CA CYS A 46 3.56 -15.16 27.26
C CYS A 46 2.09 -15.56 27.46
N PHE A 47 1.23 -14.58 27.78
CA PHE A 47 -0.21 -14.79 27.91
C PHE A 47 -0.88 -14.97 26.53
N PRO A 48 -1.49 -16.13 26.21
CA PRO A 48 -2.13 -16.38 24.92
C PRO A 48 -3.17 -15.31 24.55
N GLU A 49 -3.89 -14.78 25.54
CA GLU A 49 -4.94 -13.78 25.37
C GLU A 49 -4.41 -12.49 24.72
N ALA A 50 -3.16 -12.10 25.02
CA ALA A 50 -2.54 -10.92 24.41
C ALA A 50 -2.18 -11.16 22.94
N ALA A 51 -1.71 -12.36 22.61
CA ALA A 51 -1.41 -12.76 21.24
C ALA A 51 -2.68 -12.93 20.40
N GLU A 52 -3.72 -13.52 20.97
CA GLU A 52 -5.05 -13.64 20.35
C GLU A 52 -5.66 -12.25 20.09
N ALA A 53 -5.59 -11.34 21.07
CA ALA A 53 -6.03 -9.95 20.91
C ALA A 53 -5.28 -9.25 19.77
N ALA A 54 -3.99 -9.49 19.62
CA ALA A 54 -3.20 -8.94 18.52
C ALA A 54 -3.69 -9.45 17.15
N VAL A 55 -3.89 -10.77 17.02
CA VAL A 55 -4.36 -11.40 15.78
C VAL A 55 -5.80 -10.99 15.45
N ALA A 56 -6.67 -10.81 16.45
CA ALA A 56 -8.00 -10.24 16.27
C ALA A 56 -7.91 -8.77 15.81
N GLY A 57 -7.02 -8.00 16.43
CA GLY A 57 -6.78 -6.58 16.13
C GLY A 57 -6.34 -6.30 14.69
N LEU A 58 -5.71 -7.27 14.01
CA LEU A 58 -5.34 -7.16 12.58
C LEU A 58 -6.53 -6.81 11.68
N ASP A 59 -7.76 -7.21 12.04
CA ASP A 59 -8.96 -6.91 11.24
C ASP A 59 -9.33 -5.43 11.28
N PHE A 60 -8.91 -4.71 12.32
CA PHE A 60 -9.30 -3.32 12.56
C PHE A 60 -8.23 -2.31 12.11
N ILE A 61 -7.02 -2.75 11.78
CA ILE A 61 -5.98 -1.87 11.23
C ILE A 61 -6.47 -1.26 9.91
N GLY A 62 -6.30 0.06 9.79
CA GLY A 62 -6.76 0.83 8.63
C GLY A 62 -8.28 1.04 8.56
N THR A 63 -9.05 0.57 9.55
CA THR A 63 -10.45 0.98 9.70
C THR A 63 -10.47 2.33 10.39
N HIS A 64 -11.01 3.35 9.73
CA HIS A 64 -11.28 4.63 10.39
C HIS A 64 -12.44 4.42 11.36
N HIS A 65 -12.14 4.27 12.65
CA HIS A 65 -13.15 4.55 13.67
C HIS A 65 -13.43 6.05 13.58
N LYS A 66 -14.61 6.43 13.08
CA LYS A 66 -15.16 7.74 13.45
C LYS A 66 -15.37 7.65 14.96
N GLY A 67 -14.42 8.17 15.72
CA GLY A 67 -14.54 8.28 17.16
C GLY A 67 -15.91 8.88 17.48
N THR A 68 -16.58 8.29 18.46
CA THR A 68 -17.73 8.89 19.12
C THR A 68 -17.42 10.37 19.37
N GLU A 69 -18.33 11.26 19.02
CA GLU A 69 -18.19 12.71 19.17
C GLU A 69 -17.95 13.09 20.64
N THR A 70 -16.75 12.90 21.14
CA THR A 70 -16.22 13.55 22.33
C THR A 70 -15.42 14.73 21.83
N LEU A 71 -15.90 15.93 22.20
CA LEU A 71 -15.27 17.23 22.00
C LEU A 71 -13.90 17.29 22.71
N ASP A 72 -12.92 16.54 22.21
CA ASP A 72 -11.52 16.67 22.61
C ASP A 72 -10.72 17.16 21.39
N TRP A 73 -10.09 18.32 21.55
CA TRP A 73 -9.22 18.99 20.57
C TRP A 73 -7.87 18.27 20.42
N GLU A 74 -7.79 16.97 20.67
CA GLU A 74 -6.56 16.23 20.40
C GLU A 74 -6.34 16.22 18.88
N PRO A 75 -5.19 16.73 18.38
CA PRO A 75 -4.88 16.61 16.97
C PRO A 75 -4.90 15.12 16.63
N GLU A 76 -5.72 14.70 15.66
CA GLU A 76 -5.65 13.34 15.13
C GLU A 76 -4.19 13.10 14.69
N GLU A 77 -3.42 12.35 15.49
CA GLU A 77 -2.06 11.99 15.13
C GLU A 77 -2.15 11.23 13.80
N PRO A 78 -1.46 11.69 12.74
CA PRO A 78 -1.49 10.99 11.47
C PRO A 78 -1.08 9.54 11.70
N GLN A 79 -1.95 8.59 11.33
CA GLN A 79 -1.66 7.16 11.47
C GLN A 79 -0.28 6.88 10.85
N ARG A 80 0.64 6.36 11.68
CA ARG A 80 1.98 5.99 11.21
C ARG A 80 1.83 4.85 10.20
N PRO A 81 2.57 4.88 9.08
CA PRO A 81 2.55 3.77 8.14
C PRO A 81 3.06 2.49 8.83
N LEU A 82 2.50 1.35 8.43
CA LEU A 82 2.98 0.04 8.86
C LEU A 82 4.42 -0.17 8.39
N ASP A 83 5.32 -0.51 9.31
CA ASP A 83 6.73 -0.81 9.03
C ASP A 83 6.89 -2.31 8.73
N PRO A 84 7.70 -2.75 7.75
CA PRO A 84 8.08 -4.17 7.61
C PRO A 84 8.50 -4.88 8.91
N GLN A 85 9.12 -4.15 9.87
CA GLN A 85 9.50 -4.67 11.19
C GLN A 85 8.28 -5.15 11.99
N PHE A 86 7.10 -4.56 11.79
CA PHE A 86 5.86 -4.98 12.46
C PHE A 86 5.53 -6.45 12.20
N LEU A 87 5.60 -6.89 10.94
CA LEU A 87 5.30 -8.27 10.58
C LEU A 87 6.36 -9.25 11.10
N GLU A 88 7.63 -8.84 11.07
CA GLU A 88 8.73 -9.61 11.65
C GLU A 88 8.51 -9.82 13.16
N ASN A 89 8.30 -8.72 13.89
CA ASN A 89 8.07 -8.75 15.33
C ASN A 89 6.85 -9.57 15.69
N LEU A 90 5.74 -9.39 14.96
CA LEU A 90 4.50 -10.12 15.20
C LEU A 90 4.71 -11.62 15.04
N LEU A 91 5.25 -12.10 13.92
CA LEU A 91 5.42 -13.53 13.69
C LEU A 91 6.45 -14.17 14.65
N LEU A 92 7.54 -13.46 14.96
CA LEU A 92 8.55 -13.92 15.93
C LEU A 92 8.04 -13.92 17.38
N ALA A 93 7.14 -13.00 17.72
CA ALA A 93 6.45 -13.02 19.00
C ALA A 93 5.51 -14.22 19.07
N LEU A 94 4.58 -14.33 18.10
CA LEU A 94 3.51 -15.33 18.08
C LEU A 94 4.03 -16.78 18.19
N GLN A 95 5.19 -17.10 17.61
CA GLN A 95 5.77 -18.45 17.73
C GLN A 95 6.13 -18.87 19.17
N ARG A 96 6.29 -17.92 20.10
CA ARG A 96 6.61 -18.19 21.50
C ARG A 96 5.37 -18.25 22.39
N PHE A 97 4.23 -17.75 21.91
CA PHE A 97 2.96 -17.88 22.61
C PHE A 97 2.41 -19.29 22.40
N LYS A 98 1.74 -19.82 23.42
CA LYS A 98 1.12 -21.15 23.38
C LYS A 98 -0.17 -21.12 22.54
N GLY A 99 -0.01 -21.01 21.22
CA GLY A 99 -1.11 -21.01 20.26
C GLY A 99 -0.60 -21.51 18.91
N GLY A 100 -0.66 -22.82 18.69
CA GLY A 100 -0.01 -23.48 17.55
C GLY A 100 -0.45 -23.00 16.16
N THR A 101 -1.56 -22.27 16.06
CA THR A 101 -2.15 -21.77 14.82
C THR A 101 -2.06 -20.25 14.64
N LEU A 102 -1.59 -19.49 15.64
CA LEU A 102 -1.68 -18.02 15.61
C LEU A 102 -0.89 -17.38 14.46
N CYS A 103 0.32 -17.89 14.17
CA CYS A 103 1.11 -17.39 13.04
C CYS A 103 0.39 -17.61 11.71
N GLY A 104 -0.25 -18.77 11.53
CA GLY A 104 -1.03 -19.08 10.33
C GLY A 104 -2.25 -18.19 10.18
N THR A 105 -3.02 -17.99 11.26
CA THR A 105 -4.17 -17.08 11.25
C THR A 105 -3.77 -15.63 10.97
N ALA A 106 -2.66 -15.16 11.55
CA ALA A 106 -2.12 -13.83 11.26
C ALA A 106 -1.74 -13.70 9.78
N ALA A 107 -1.01 -14.68 9.24
CA ALA A 107 -0.59 -14.70 7.84
C ALA A 107 -1.79 -14.66 6.88
N GLU A 108 -2.85 -15.42 7.15
CA GLU A 108 -4.08 -15.41 6.34
C GLU A 108 -4.74 -14.03 6.34
N LYS A 109 -4.94 -13.42 7.52
CA LYS A 109 -5.56 -12.08 7.65
C LYS A 109 -4.77 -10.99 6.93
N ILE A 110 -3.44 -11.09 6.97
CA ILE A 110 -2.54 -10.18 6.27
C ILE A 110 -2.66 -10.38 4.76
N ALA A 111 -2.60 -11.63 4.30
CA ALA A 111 -2.68 -12.00 2.90
C ALA A 111 -4.03 -11.62 2.25
N SER A 112 -5.12 -11.67 3.01
CA SER A 112 -6.47 -11.35 2.50
C SER A 112 -6.73 -9.86 2.32
N ARG A 113 -5.82 -8.96 2.78
CA ARG A 113 -6.01 -7.50 2.80
C ARG A 113 -4.82 -6.72 2.21
N PRO A 114 -4.47 -6.94 0.93
CA PRO A 114 -3.30 -6.32 0.29
C PRO A 114 -3.39 -4.78 0.18
N GLU A 115 -4.56 -4.19 0.33
CA GLU A 115 -4.77 -2.74 0.35
C GLU A 115 -4.26 -2.08 1.64
N ILE A 116 -4.29 -2.82 2.76
CA ILE A 116 -3.74 -2.37 4.05
C ILE A 116 -2.31 -2.90 4.19
N TYR A 117 -2.12 -4.20 3.95
CA TYR A 117 -0.83 -4.88 4.04
C TYR A 117 -0.21 -5.00 2.66
N SER A 118 0.27 -3.88 2.14
CA SER A 118 0.83 -3.80 0.77
C SER A 118 1.92 -4.85 0.52
N PRO A 119 1.75 -5.72 -0.49
CA PRO A 119 2.79 -6.67 -0.85
C PRO A 119 4.12 -5.99 -1.19
N VAL A 120 4.09 -4.84 -1.86
CA VAL A 120 5.28 -4.14 -2.34
C VAL A 120 6.08 -3.48 -1.21
N THR A 121 5.39 -2.77 -0.31
CA THR A 121 6.04 -1.93 0.70
C THR A 121 6.16 -2.58 2.06
N LEU A 122 5.32 -3.58 2.37
CA LEU A 122 5.26 -4.21 3.69
C LEU A 122 5.67 -5.69 3.65
N VAL A 123 4.94 -6.52 2.89
CA VAL A 123 5.09 -7.99 2.97
C VAL A 123 6.43 -8.46 2.39
N VAL A 124 6.83 -8.00 1.20
CA VAL A 124 8.11 -8.41 0.60
C VAL A 124 9.30 -8.03 1.49
N PRO A 125 9.44 -6.77 1.97
CA PRO A 125 10.54 -6.43 2.88
C PRO A 125 10.49 -7.20 4.21
N ALA A 126 9.30 -7.50 4.74
CA ALA A 126 9.18 -8.32 5.96
C ALA A 126 9.67 -9.76 5.72
N ILE A 127 9.33 -10.36 4.57
CA ILE A 127 9.84 -11.68 4.18
C ILE A 127 11.37 -11.64 4.04
N GLU A 128 11.95 -10.58 3.46
CA GLU A 128 13.41 -10.42 3.37
C GLU A 128 14.08 -10.44 4.75
N ARG A 129 13.51 -9.72 5.72
CA ARG A 129 14.01 -9.66 7.10
C ARG A 129 13.93 -11.02 7.80
N LEU A 130 12.76 -11.65 7.78
CA LEU A 130 12.57 -13.00 8.30
C LEU A 130 13.53 -13.99 7.62
N CYS A 131 13.69 -13.89 6.30
CA CYS A 131 14.60 -14.74 5.55
C CYS A 131 16.10 -14.52 5.88
N ALA A 132 16.49 -13.32 6.32
CA ALA A 132 17.85 -13.04 6.76
C ALA A 132 18.15 -13.66 8.13
N GLY A 133 17.16 -13.73 9.02
CA GLY A 133 17.24 -14.38 10.34
C GLY A 133 17.04 -15.91 10.32
N ARG A 134 17.26 -16.59 9.18
CA ARG A 134 16.83 -17.98 8.89
C ARG A 134 17.36 -19.09 9.81
N GLY A 135 18.23 -18.79 10.78
CA GLY A 135 18.81 -19.77 11.70
C GLY A 135 18.02 -20.05 12.99
N GLN A 136 16.92 -19.33 13.25
CA GLN A 136 16.26 -19.31 14.57
C GLN A 136 14.74 -19.51 14.52
N GLN A 137 14.16 -19.83 13.36
CA GLN A 137 12.70 -19.87 13.17
C GLN A 137 12.09 -21.25 13.37
N THR A 138 10.87 -21.26 13.88
CA THR A 138 10.04 -22.46 14.04
C THR A 138 9.34 -22.83 12.74
N ALA A 139 8.93 -24.11 12.60
CA ALA A 139 8.18 -24.58 11.43
C ALA A 139 6.87 -23.80 11.17
N ALA A 140 6.26 -23.24 12.23
CA ALA A 140 5.05 -22.41 12.14
C ALA A 140 5.32 -21.03 11.51
N VAL A 141 6.48 -20.43 11.80
CA VAL A 141 6.90 -19.19 11.13
C VAL A 141 7.24 -19.49 9.68
N ASP A 142 7.96 -20.59 9.40
CA ASP A 142 8.29 -20.99 8.04
C ASP A 142 7.04 -21.23 7.17
N SER A 143 5.99 -21.85 7.73
CA SER A 143 4.72 -22.05 7.01
C SER A 143 3.99 -20.74 6.76
N SER A 144 4.00 -19.82 7.72
CA SER A 144 3.39 -18.49 7.62
C SER A 144 4.10 -17.62 6.59
N VAL A 145 5.45 -17.61 6.60
CA VAL A 145 6.27 -16.93 5.60
C VAL A 145 6.01 -17.50 4.20
N ARG A 146 5.89 -18.83 4.07
CA ARG A 146 5.53 -19.47 2.80
C ARG A 146 4.15 -19.04 2.31
N HIS A 147 3.16 -18.98 3.20
CA HIS A 147 1.82 -18.52 2.84
C HIS A 147 1.84 -17.05 2.37
N LEU A 148 2.49 -16.16 3.13
CA LEU A 148 2.65 -14.75 2.74
C LEU A 148 3.40 -14.60 1.41
N TRP A 149 4.45 -15.40 1.19
CA TRP A 149 5.18 -15.40 -0.08
C TRP A 149 4.27 -15.78 -1.25
N THR A 150 3.50 -16.86 -1.11
CA THR A 150 2.58 -17.34 -2.16
C THR A 150 1.51 -16.30 -2.47
N SER A 151 0.84 -15.78 -1.44
CA SER A 151 -0.22 -14.78 -1.58
C SER A 151 0.30 -13.47 -2.20
N ALA A 152 1.49 -13.02 -1.79
CA ALA A 152 2.13 -11.85 -2.37
C ALA A 152 2.52 -12.07 -3.85
N ALA A 153 3.10 -13.23 -4.18
CA ALA A 153 3.45 -13.57 -5.56
C ALA A 153 2.21 -13.61 -6.47
N GLU A 154 1.13 -14.26 -6.03
CA GLU A 154 -0.12 -14.29 -6.76
C GLU A 154 -0.74 -12.91 -6.94
N PHE A 155 -0.77 -12.09 -5.88
CA PHE A 155 -1.26 -10.72 -5.97
C PHE A 155 -0.46 -9.91 -7.00
N LEU A 156 0.87 -9.92 -6.90
CA LEU A 156 1.73 -9.17 -7.80
C LEU A 156 1.54 -9.64 -9.25
N LEU A 157 1.46 -10.96 -9.49
CA LEU A 157 1.23 -11.49 -10.83
C LEU A 157 -0.12 -11.05 -11.39
N ARG A 158 -1.19 -11.08 -10.59
CA ARG A 158 -2.50 -10.57 -11.02
C ARG A 158 -2.45 -9.09 -11.44
N CYS A 159 -1.63 -8.27 -10.78
CA CYS A 159 -1.54 -6.84 -11.07
C CYS A 159 -0.56 -6.48 -12.20
N SER A 160 0.56 -7.21 -12.30
CA SER A 160 1.74 -6.80 -13.08
C SER A 160 2.36 -7.89 -13.95
N GLU A 161 1.70 -9.03 -14.17
CA GLU A 161 2.18 -10.03 -15.15
C GLU A 161 2.15 -9.50 -16.60
N ILE A 162 1.23 -8.57 -16.87
CA ILE A 162 1.07 -7.91 -18.17
C ILE A 162 1.35 -6.41 -18.01
N PRO A 163 2.28 -5.84 -18.80
CA PRO A 163 2.60 -4.41 -18.75
C PRO A 163 1.41 -3.50 -19.10
N PRO A 164 1.28 -2.32 -18.45
CA PRO A 164 0.29 -1.32 -18.83
C PRO A 164 0.52 -0.83 -20.26
N LYS A 165 -0.51 -0.92 -21.10
CA LYS A 165 -0.44 -0.44 -22.48
C LYS A 165 -0.44 1.10 -22.52
N PRO A 166 0.46 1.73 -23.31
CA PRO A 166 0.42 3.17 -23.50
C PRO A 166 -0.89 3.58 -24.21
N PRO A 167 -1.46 4.75 -23.89
CA PRO A 167 -2.60 5.27 -24.64
C PRO A 167 -2.18 5.54 -26.10
N LEU A 168 -3.05 5.13 -27.03
CA LEU A 168 -2.80 5.19 -28.48
C LEU A 168 -2.64 6.63 -28.98
N ASP A 169 -3.38 7.57 -28.40
CA ASP A 169 -3.39 8.97 -28.78
C ASP A 169 -3.45 9.89 -27.55
N TRP A 170 -3.77 11.16 -27.75
CA TRP A 170 -3.97 12.16 -26.70
C TRP A 170 -5.45 12.39 -26.36
N ARG A 171 -6.35 11.49 -26.77
CA ARG A 171 -7.77 11.63 -26.42
C ARG A 171 -7.97 11.31 -24.95
N LEU A 172 -8.71 12.17 -24.28
CA LEU A 172 -9.24 11.92 -22.95
C LEU A 172 -10.72 11.58 -23.14
N ASN A 173 -11.13 10.37 -22.72
CA ASN A 173 -12.53 9.98 -22.78
C ASN A 173 -13.27 10.59 -21.58
N ILE A 174 -13.93 11.73 -21.80
CA ILE A 174 -14.57 12.52 -20.74
C ILE A 174 -15.99 12.94 -21.10
N GLU A 175 -16.83 12.97 -20.07
CA GLU A 175 -18.14 13.62 -20.07
C GLU A 175 -18.16 14.65 -18.94
N LEU A 176 -18.12 15.94 -19.33
CA LEU A 176 -18.22 17.04 -18.37
C LEU A 176 -19.69 17.23 -17.98
N SER A 177 -19.95 17.46 -16.70
CA SER A 177 -21.33 17.65 -16.21
C SER A 177 -21.90 19.04 -16.50
N CYS A 178 -21.08 19.98 -16.97
CA CYS A 178 -21.47 21.35 -17.27
C CYS A 178 -21.61 21.56 -18.78
N SER A 179 -22.71 22.18 -19.20
CA SER A 179 -23.04 22.47 -20.60
C SER A 179 -22.68 23.89 -21.05
N CYS A 180 -21.92 24.65 -20.25
CA CYS A 180 -21.53 26.01 -20.65
C CYS A 180 -20.59 26.00 -21.88
N PRO A 181 -20.54 27.09 -22.67
CA PRO A 181 -19.73 27.14 -23.88
C PRO A 181 -18.25 26.82 -23.65
N ASP A 182 -17.67 27.36 -22.57
CA ASP A 182 -16.26 27.13 -22.22
C ASP A 182 -15.99 25.65 -21.88
N CYS A 183 -16.96 24.95 -21.24
CA CYS A 183 -16.87 23.51 -20.98
C CYS A 183 -17.05 22.68 -22.26
N GLY A 184 -17.90 23.11 -23.20
CA GLY A 184 -18.01 22.47 -24.51
C GLY A 184 -16.70 22.55 -25.31
N GLU A 185 -16.02 23.68 -25.26
CA GLU A 185 -14.69 23.87 -25.84
C GLU A 185 -13.65 22.98 -25.16
N LEU A 186 -13.64 22.94 -23.81
CA LEU A 186 -12.77 22.04 -23.04
C LEU A 186 -13.00 20.57 -23.36
N GLN A 187 -14.25 20.14 -23.54
CA GLN A 187 -14.58 18.76 -23.90
C GLN A 187 -14.13 18.42 -25.32
N THR A 188 -14.31 19.35 -26.26
CA THR A 188 -13.81 19.20 -27.64
C THR A 188 -12.30 19.05 -27.64
N PHE A 189 -11.58 19.96 -26.97
CA PHE A 189 -10.14 19.86 -26.80
C PHE A 189 -9.72 18.53 -26.15
N ALA A 190 -10.40 18.12 -25.08
CA ALA A 190 -10.09 16.86 -24.38
C ALA A 190 -10.22 15.64 -25.30
N ARG A 191 -11.22 15.62 -26.19
CA ARG A 191 -11.49 14.53 -27.14
C ARG A 191 -10.64 14.56 -28.40
N ASP A 192 -9.89 15.64 -28.64
CA ASP A 192 -8.97 15.73 -29.78
C ASP A 192 -7.77 14.76 -29.61
N SER A 193 -7.42 14.00 -30.65
CA SER A 193 -6.29 13.06 -30.65
C SER A 193 -4.93 13.70 -30.89
N ALA A 194 -4.89 14.83 -31.57
CA ALA A 194 -3.68 15.51 -32.03
C ALA A 194 -3.37 16.76 -31.20
N GLU A 195 -4.40 17.50 -30.78
CA GLU A 195 -4.22 18.73 -30.02
C GLU A 195 -3.79 18.42 -28.57
N ARG A 196 -2.58 18.87 -28.23
CA ARG A 196 -1.95 18.64 -26.91
C ARG A 196 -1.98 19.85 -26.00
N VAL A 197 -2.03 21.05 -26.58
CA VAL A 197 -2.02 22.32 -25.86
C VAL A 197 -3.14 23.18 -26.43
N HIS A 198 -4.00 23.68 -25.55
CA HIS A 198 -5.07 24.59 -25.92
C HIS A 198 -5.05 25.82 -25.02
N ARG A 199 -5.42 26.96 -25.60
CA ARG A 199 -5.29 28.28 -24.98
C ARG A 199 -6.66 28.95 -24.88
N PHE A 200 -7.24 28.95 -23.68
CA PHE A 200 -8.52 29.60 -23.43
C PHE A 200 -8.30 31.06 -23.02
N ARG A 201 -8.67 32.00 -23.90
CA ARG A 201 -8.56 33.44 -23.63
C ARG A 201 -9.85 34.00 -23.03
N VAL A 202 -10.09 33.67 -21.75
CA VAL A 202 -11.34 33.99 -21.02
C VAL A 202 -11.12 34.87 -19.79
N ARG A 203 -12.17 35.57 -19.34
CA ARG A 203 -12.13 36.40 -18.13
C ARG A 203 -11.88 35.55 -16.88
N LYS A 204 -11.41 36.20 -15.80
CA LYS A 204 -11.00 35.56 -14.53
C LYS A 204 -12.01 34.54 -13.98
N GLU A 205 -13.29 34.88 -13.98
CA GLU A 205 -14.37 34.05 -13.44
C GLU A 205 -14.57 32.75 -14.22
N ARG A 206 -14.59 32.85 -15.55
CA ARG A 206 -14.67 31.68 -16.45
C ARG A 206 -13.42 30.82 -16.37
N ARG A 207 -12.24 31.44 -16.23
CA ARG A 207 -11.00 30.70 -16.01
C ARG A 207 -11.03 29.90 -14.71
N ARG A 208 -11.51 30.49 -13.61
CA ARG A 208 -11.67 29.79 -12.33
C ARG A 208 -12.63 28.61 -12.46
N HIS A 209 -13.70 28.77 -13.23
CA HIS A 209 -14.61 27.67 -13.53
C HIS A 209 -13.90 26.52 -14.27
N LEU A 210 -13.12 26.81 -15.32
CA LEU A 210 -12.36 25.78 -16.05
C LEU A 210 -11.34 25.06 -15.15
N HIS A 211 -10.61 25.78 -14.28
CA HIS A 211 -9.74 25.16 -13.27
C HIS A 211 -10.50 24.13 -12.43
N ASN A 212 -11.62 24.54 -11.84
CA ASN A 212 -12.42 23.67 -10.99
C ASN A 212 -12.96 22.44 -11.73
N MET A 213 -13.36 22.61 -13.01
CA MET A 213 -13.84 21.48 -13.82
C MET A 213 -12.73 20.48 -14.12
N ILE A 214 -11.52 20.96 -14.45
CA ILE A 214 -10.36 20.10 -14.69
C ILE A 214 -10.00 19.31 -13.42
N ASP A 215 -10.00 19.96 -12.26
CA ASP A 215 -9.69 19.33 -10.97
C ASP A 215 -10.77 18.33 -10.54
N ARG A 216 -12.04 18.72 -10.63
CA ARG A 216 -13.19 17.88 -10.24
C ARG A 216 -13.24 16.59 -11.04
N HIS A 217 -12.99 16.66 -12.35
CA HIS A 217 -12.96 15.49 -13.22
C HIS A 217 -11.60 14.78 -13.27
N ARG A 218 -10.59 15.27 -12.53
CA ARG A 218 -9.22 14.74 -12.47
C ARG A 218 -8.62 14.48 -13.84
N LEU A 219 -8.80 15.43 -14.76
CA LEU A 219 -8.32 15.26 -16.14
C LEU A 219 -6.79 15.18 -16.16
N ASP A 220 -6.25 14.30 -17.01
CA ASP A 220 -4.81 14.17 -17.27
C ASP A 220 -4.32 15.37 -18.11
N MET A 221 -4.37 16.56 -17.52
CA MET A 221 -3.86 17.80 -18.11
C MET A 221 -3.42 18.81 -17.05
N THR A 222 -2.33 19.50 -17.34
CA THR A 222 -1.91 20.69 -16.60
C THR A 222 -2.72 21.90 -17.04
N HIS A 223 -2.98 22.82 -16.12
CA HIS A 223 -3.71 24.05 -16.38
C HIS A 223 -2.97 25.21 -15.71
N VAL A 224 -2.44 26.14 -16.50
CA VAL A 224 -1.65 27.24 -15.95
C VAL A 224 -2.17 28.56 -16.52
N THR A 225 -2.37 29.54 -15.65
CA THR A 225 -2.71 30.89 -16.09
C THR A 225 -1.45 31.62 -16.53
N GLU A 226 -1.37 31.96 -17.81
CA GLU A 226 -0.35 32.88 -18.33
C GLU A 226 -0.75 34.31 -17.99
N ARG A 227 0.08 34.98 -17.20
CA ARG A 227 -0.18 36.33 -16.67
C ARG A 227 0.34 37.43 -17.61
N ALA A 228 0.10 37.27 -18.91
CA ALA A 228 0.44 38.23 -19.93
C ALA A 228 -0.83 38.78 -20.60
N GLY A 229 -0.97 40.11 -20.62
CA GLY A 229 -2.10 40.82 -21.22
C GLY A 229 -3.43 40.71 -20.47
N SER A 230 -4.44 41.40 -21.01
CA SER A 230 -5.83 41.32 -20.56
C SER A 230 -6.75 41.05 -21.76
N PRO A 231 -7.68 40.09 -21.68
CA PRO A 231 -7.80 39.06 -20.64
C PRO A 231 -6.62 38.07 -20.69
N GLN A 232 -6.18 37.64 -19.50
CA GLN A 232 -5.14 36.63 -19.29
C GLN A 232 -5.58 35.24 -19.80
N THR A 233 -4.64 34.43 -20.27
CA THR A 233 -4.92 33.14 -20.94
C THR A 233 -4.76 31.95 -20.00
N LEU A 234 -5.69 30.98 -20.04
CA LEU A 234 -5.49 29.67 -19.45
C LEU A 234 -4.87 28.73 -20.48
N VAL A 235 -3.69 28.21 -20.18
CA VAL A 235 -3.00 27.23 -21.01
C VAL A 235 -3.26 25.85 -20.42
N CYS A 236 -4.03 25.04 -21.14
CA CYS A 236 -4.27 23.65 -20.80
C CYS A 236 -3.36 22.77 -21.66
N LYS A 237 -2.55 21.93 -21.02
CA LYS A 237 -1.67 20.98 -21.72
C LYS A 237 -1.96 19.58 -21.23
N LYS A 238 -2.40 18.71 -22.14
CA LYS A 238 -2.60 17.29 -21.85
C LYS A 238 -1.29 16.66 -21.39
N ASP A 239 -1.40 15.86 -20.34
CA ASP A 239 -0.32 15.07 -19.80
C ASP A 239 -0.74 13.59 -19.77
N ARG A 240 0.14 12.75 -19.22
CA ARG A 240 -0.12 11.32 -19.05
C ARG A 240 0.03 10.93 -17.58
N ARG A 241 -0.35 11.81 -16.65
CA ARG A 241 -0.05 11.60 -15.21
C ARG A 241 -0.63 10.30 -14.67
N THR A 242 -1.83 9.90 -15.09
CA THR A 242 -2.46 8.67 -14.60
C THR A 242 -1.77 7.45 -15.20
N PHE A 243 -1.42 7.48 -16.48
CA PHE A 243 -0.60 6.43 -17.09
C PHE A 243 0.78 6.34 -16.44
N ASN A 244 1.47 7.47 -16.22
CA ASN A 244 2.79 7.51 -15.58
C ASN A 244 2.72 6.96 -14.15
N ARG A 245 1.69 7.29 -13.37
CA ARG A 245 1.46 6.74 -12.03
C ARG A 245 1.22 5.22 -12.07
N ARG A 246 0.43 4.73 -13.03
CA ARG A 246 0.23 3.28 -13.24
C ARG A 246 1.52 2.58 -13.65
N MET A 247 2.31 3.20 -14.53
CA MET A 247 3.61 2.67 -14.97
C MET A 247 4.62 2.63 -13.81
N LYS A 248 4.65 3.66 -12.96
CA LYS A 248 5.49 3.67 -11.76
C LYS A 248 5.11 2.55 -10.80
N ARG A 249 3.81 2.38 -10.52
CA ARG A 249 3.30 1.26 -9.71
C ARG A 249 3.71 -0.09 -10.30
N TYR A 250 3.53 -0.28 -11.60
CA TYR A 250 3.96 -1.48 -12.31
C TYR A 250 5.45 -1.77 -12.12
N GLN A 251 6.31 -0.75 -12.23
CA GLN A 251 7.75 -0.91 -12.00
C GLN A 251 8.07 -1.33 -10.55
N ASP A 252 7.39 -0.74 -9.57
CA ASP A 252 7.58 -1.06 -8.16
C ASP A 252 7.10 -2.50 -7.85
N GLU A 253 6.00 -2.94 -8.47
CA GLU A 253 5.48 -4.31 -8.38
C GLU A 253 6.43 -5.34 -9.02
N ILE A 254 6.97 -5.05 -10.21
CA ILE A 254 8.00 -5.89 -10.85
C ILE A 254 9.27 -5.97 -9.99
N ALA A 255 9.72 -4.86 -9.42
CA ALA A 255 10.88 -4.87 -8.52
C ALA A 255 10.61 -5.74 -7.27
N ALA A 256 9.40 -5.70 -6.72
CA ALA A 256 8.98 -6.56 -5.62
C ALA A 256 8.95 -8.05 -6.01
N MET A 257 8.44 -8.40 -7.20
CA MET A 257 8.48 -9.77 -7.72
C MET A 257 9.92 -10.30 -7.80
N LEU A 258 10.84 -9.53 -8.38
CA LEU A 258 12.24 -9.94 -8.54
C LEU A 258 12.95 -10.14 -7.19
N ARG A 259 12.55 -9.40 -6.14
CA ARG A 259 12.99 -9.67 -4.77
C ARG A 259 12.41 -10.98 -4.24
N LEU A 260 11.11 -11.22 -4.41
CA LEU A 260 10.46 -12.48 -3.99
C LEU A 260 11.03 -13.73 -4.65
N VAL A 261 11.40 -13.67 -5.94
CA VAL A 261 12.03 -14.79 -6.65
C VAL A 261 13.29 -15.28 -5.91
N ARG A 262 14.10 -14.36 -5.38
CA ARG A 262 15.33 -14.70 -4.61
C ARG A 262 15.02 -15.37 -3.27
N LEU A 263 13.80 -15.23 -2.78
CA LEU A 263 13.32 -15.74 -1.50
C LEU A 263 12.40 -16.96 -1.67
N ALA A 264 12.33 -17.53 -2.87
CA ALA A 264 11.40 -18.60 -3.20
C ALA A 264 11.47 -19.76 -2.21
N PRO A 265 10.32 -20.25 -1.71
CA PRO A 265 10.30 -21.40 -0.82
C PRO A 265 10.73 -22.66 -1.58
N LYS A 266 11.50 -23.53 -0.91
CA LYS A 266 11.97 -24.80 -1.48
C LYS A 266 10.83 -25.71 -1.98
N ALA A 267 9.67 -25.63 -1.34
CA ALA A 267 8.47 -26.38 -1.71
C ALA A 267 7.39 -25.41 -2.24
N GLY A 268 6.80 -25.73 -3.39
CA GLY A 268 5.61 -25.05 -3.94
C GLY A 268 5.85 -23.71 -4.64
N GLY A 269 7.06 -23.16 -4.63
CA GLY A 269 7.34 -21.83 -5.20
C GLY A 269 7.73 -21.79 -6.69
N ALA A 270 8.19 -22.91 -7.26
CA ALA A 270 8.87 -22.93 -8.57
C ALA A 270 8.05 -22.32 -9.72
N ALA A 271 6.78 -22.72 -9.86
CA ALA A 271 5.92 -22.23 -10.95
C ALA A 271 5.61 -20.73 -10.84
N LEU A 272 5.42 -20.21 -9.63
CA LEU A 272 5.19 -18.78 -9.39
C LEU A 272 6.47 -17.97 -9.65
N SER A 273 7.63 -18.48 -9.23
CA SER A 273 8.92 -17.86 -9.51
C SER A 273 9.19 -17.75 -11.00
N GLU A 274 8.96 -18.82 -11.77
CA GLU A 274 9.15 -18.81 -13.22
C GLU A 274 8.27 -17.75 -13.90
N ARG A 275 6.99 -17.65 -13.53
CA ARG A 275 6.08 -16.62 -14.06
C ARG A 275 6.55 -15.20 -13.71
N MET A 276 7.00 -14.97 -12.48
CA MET A 276 7.54 -13.68 -12.04
C MET A 276 8.81 -13.30 -12.81
N GLU A 277 9.71 -14.25 -13.07
CA GLU A 277 10.90 -14.02 -13.88
C GLU A 277 10.54 -13.67 -15.33
N VAL A 278 9.58 -14.37 -15.92
CA VAL A 278 9.07 -14.04 -17.27
C VAL A 278 8.47 -12.63 -17.30
N ALA A 279 7.67 -12.25 -16.30
CA ALA A 279 7.13 -10.90 -16.17
C ALA A 279 8.25 -9.85 -16.05
N GLY A 280 9.28 -10.13 -15.25
CA GLY A 280 10.46 -9.27 -15.11
C GLY A 280 11.23 -9.10 -16.42
N LYS A 281 11.42 -10.18 -17.20
CA LYS A 281 12.05 -10.12 -18.54
C LYS A 281 11.23 -9.23 -19.49
N ARG A 282 9.90 -9.42 -19.56
CA ARG A 282 9.02 -8.56 -20.37
C ARG A 282 9.13 -7.08 -19.98
N ALA A 283 9.23 -6.78 -18.69
CA ALA A 283 9.40 -5.42 -18.20
C ALA A 283 10.75 -4.82 -18.64
N ALA A 284 11.82 -5.60 -18.61
CA ALA A 284 13.15 -5.20 -19.07
C ALA A 284 13.16 -4.92 -20.58
N ASP A 285 12.57 -5.80 -21.38
CA ASP A 285 12.47 -5.64 -22.84
C ASP A 285 11.71 -4.36 -23.21
N LEU A 286 10.62 -4.05 -22.50
CA LEU A 286 9.88 -2.81 -22.70
C LEU A 286 10.71 -1.57 -22.37
N LYS A 287 11.48 -1.61 -21.30
CA LYS A 287 12.37 -0.51 -20.92
C LYS A 287 13.46 -0.28 -21.96
N GLN A 288 14.02 -1.35 -22.53
CA GLN A 288 15.02 -1.26 -23.60
C GLN A 288 14.44 -0.68 -24.88
N ARG A 289 13.23 -1.11 -25.29
CA ARG A 289 12.53 -0.54 -26.48
C ARG A 289 12.14 0.92 -26.32
N ALA A 290 11.95 1.39 -25.09
CA ALA A 290 11.59 2.77 -24.79
C ALA A 290 12.80 3.70 -24.63
N ALA A 291 14.02 3.16 -24.51
CA ALA A 291 15.23 3.98 -24.50
C ALA A 291 15.45 4.57 -25.91
N PRO A 292 15.64 5.89 -26.05
CA PRO A 292 16.03 6.46 -27.34
C PRO A 292 17.35 5.81 -27.77
N ALA A 293 17.44 5.42 -29.04
CA ALA A 293 18.71 5.01 -29.63
C ALA A 293 19.69 6.17 -29.42
N THR A 294 20.67 5.98 -28.54
CA THR A 294 21.82 6.87 -28.43
C THR A 294 22.61 6.71 -29.71
N GLU A 295 22.42 7.64 -30.64
CA GLU A 295 23.40 8.00 -31.67
C GLU A 295 24.48 8.92 -31.07
#